data_AF-A0A655APU9-F1
#
_entry.id   AF-A0A655APU9-F1
#
_cell.length_a   1.000
_cell.length_b   1.000
_cell.length_c   1.000
_cell.angle_alpha   90.00
_cell.angle_beta   90.00
_cell.angle_gamma   90.00
#
_symmetry.space_group_name_H-M   'P 1'
#
loop_
_entity.id
_entity.type
_entity.pdbx_description
1 polymer ?
#
loop_
_entity_poly.entity_id
_entity_poly.type
_entity_poly.pdbx_seq_one_letter_code
_entity_poly.pdbx_strand_id
1 'polypeptide(L)' 'MLASAQSAWDYRQTVDGLPVFGAFWDREAELPTAGGEQARSVRGAVHSSAIAERDLSVQLSGWMLMEAAHSAAAVSSLG' A
#
# COMPACT_ATOMS: atom_id res chain seq x y z
N MET A 1 11.81 -6.05 6.78
CA MET A 1 11.10 -6.23 5.50
C MET A 1 10.10 -7.36 5.56
N LEU A 2 10.50 -8.62 5.80
CA LEU A 2 9.57 -9.76 5.82
C LEU A 2 8.38 -9.60 6.80
N ALA A 3 8.64 -9.22 8.06
CA ALA A 3 7.56 -9.00 9.04
C ALA A 3 6.62 -7.85 8.64
N SER A 4 7.18 -6.74 8.14
CA SER A 4 6.38 -5.61 7.64
C SER A 4 5.55 -5.99 6.41
N ALA A 5 6.11 -6.78 5.50
CA ALA A 5 5.42 -7.29 4.33
C ALA A 5 4.30 -8.27 4.70
N GLN A 6 4.55 -9.16 5.65
CA GLN A 6 3.52 -10.05 6.19
C GLN A 6 2.37 -9.25 6.80
N SER A 7 2.67 -8.26 7.64
CA SER A 7 1.65 -7.41 8.25
C SER A 7 0.86 -6.63 7.19
N ALA A 8 1.53 -6.00 6.23
CA ALA A 8 0.88 -5.29 5.14
C ALA A 8 0.01 -6.22 4.28
N TRP A 9 0.43 -7.47 4.09
CA TRP A 9 -0.33 -8.48 3.36
C TRP A 9 -1.56 -8.94 4.14
N ASP A 10 -1.43 -9.22 5.44
CA ASP A 10 -2.51 -9.72 6.29
C ASP A 10 -3.61 -8.66 6.49
N TYR A 11 -3.23 -7.38 6.52
CA TYR A 11 -4.17 -6.27 6.65
C TYR A 11 -4.59 -5.62 5.32
N ARG A 12 -4.16 -6.16 4.16
CA ARG A 12 -4.62 -5.66 2.86
C ARG A 12 -6.10 -5.95 2.68
N GLN A 13 -6.78 -5.08 1.93
CA GLN A 13 -8.09 -5.41 1.39
C GLN A 13 -7.97 -6.01 -0.01
N THR A 14 -9.08 -6.58 -0.49
CA THR A 14 -9.17 -7.13 -1.85
C THR A 14 -10.33 -6.50 -2.60
N VAL A 15 -10.06 -5.95 -3.78
CA VAL A 15 -11.07 -5.41 -4.70
C VAL A 15 -10.86 -6.06 -6.05
N ASP A 16 -11.90 -6.69 -6.61
CA ASP A 16 -11.84 -7.41 -7.89
C ASP A 16 -10.68 -8.44 -7.96
N GLY A 17 -10.35 -9.06 -6.83
CA GLY A 17 -9.26 -10.03 -6.71
C GLY A 17 -7.85 -9.42 -6.63
N LEU A 18 -7.73 -8.09 -6.66
CA LEU A 18 -6.46 -7.36 -6.53
C LEU A 18 -6.26 -6.82 -5.12
N PRO A 19 -5.01 -6.78 -4.62
CA PRO A 19 -4.72 -6.24 -3.30
C PRO A 19 -4.85 -4.72 -3.29
N VAL A 20 -5.41 -4.20 -2.20
CA VAL A 20 -5.40 -2.79 -1.83
C VAL A 20 -4.61 -2.64 -0.55
N PHE A 21 -3.49 -1.93 -0.63
CA PHE A 21 -2.61 -1.69 0.52
C PHE A 21 -2.95 -0.39 1.23
N GLY A 22 -2.83 -0.39 2.55
CA GLY A 22 -3.02 0.79 3.40
C GLY A 22 -1.76 1.63 3.56
N ALA A 23 -1.95 2.89 3.96
CA ALA A 23 -0.85 3.77 4.37
C ALA A 23 -0.20 3.34 5.71
N PHE A 24 -0.92 2.53 6.48
CA PHE A 24 -0.46 1.90 7.71
C PHE A 24 -0.57 0.39 7.57
N TRP A 25 0.46 -0.34 7.96
CA TRP A 25 0.55 -1.79 7.73
C TRP A 25 0.19 -2.63 8.97
N ASP A 26 -0.24 -1.99 10.05
CA ASP A 26 -0.59 -2.59 11.33
C ASP A 26 -2.10 -2.61 11.60
N ARG A 27 -2.90 -2.24 10.60
CA ARG A 27 -4.36 -2.21 10.65
C ARG A 27 -4.94 -2.42 9.26
N GLU A 28 -6.18 -2.89 9.23
CA GLU A 28 -6.92 -3.14 7.99
C GLU A 28 -6.95 -1.90 7.08
N ALA A 29 -6.63 -2.09 5.80
CA ALA A 29 -6.71 -1.03 4.80
C ALA A 29 -8.16 -0.57 4.62
N GLU A 30 -8.37 0.72 4.39
CA GLU A 30 -9.71 1.23 4.12
C GLU A 30 -10.11 0.96 2.66
N LEU A 31 -11.31 0.43 2.42
CA LEU A 31 -11.79 0.22 1.04
C LEU A 31 -12.01 1.58 0.34
N PRO A 32 -11.36 1.83 -0.81
CA PRO A 32 -11.48 3.09 -1.50
C PRO A 32 -12.88 3.27 -2.07
N THR A 33 -13.67 4.18 -1.47
CA THR A 33 -14.99 4.59 -1.99
C THR A 33 -14.89 5.92 -2.75
N ALA A 34 -15.92 6.27 -3.52
CA ALA A 34 -16.00 7.53 -4.28
C ALA A 34 -16.20 8.80 -3.41
N GLY A 35 -16.41 8.65 -2.10
CA GLY A 35 -16.66 9.77 -1.19
C GLY A 35 -15.40 10.52 -0.80
N GLY A 36 -15.59 11.74 -0.28
CA GLY A 36 -14.52 12.57 0.28
C GLY A 36 -13.69 13.35 -0.75
N GLU A 37 -12.73 14.12 -0.23
CA GLU A 37 -11.79 14.88 -1.06
C GLU A 37 -10.85 13.94 -1.81
N GLN A 38 -10.72 14.18 -3.12
CA GLN A 38 -9.82 13.42 -3.98
C GLN A 38 -8.45 14.10 -4.08
N ALA A 39 -7.41 13.30 -4.35
CA ALA A 39 -6.09 13.84 -4.61
C ALA A 39 -6.12 14.90 -5.72
N ARG A 40 -5.44 16.02 -5.47
CA ARG A 40 -5.39 17.15 -6.40
C ARG A 40 -4.00 17.76 -6.46
N SER A 41 -3.58 18.19 -7.64
CA SER A 41 -2.36 18.97 -7.79
C SER A 41 -2.69 20.46 -7.72
N VAL A 42 -2.03 21.19 -6.81
CA VAL A 42 -2.19 22.64 -6.65
C VAL A 42 -0.81 23.27 -6.61
N ARG A 43 -0.52 24.15 -7.56
CA ARG A 43 0.77 24.86 -7.66
C ARG A 43 1.98 23.90 -7.61
N GLY A 44 1.86 22.73 -8.23
CA GLY A 44 2.90 21.70 -8.27
C GLY A 44 2.97 20.80 -7.03
N ALA A 45 2.26 21.11 -5.95
CA ALA A 45 2.13 20.21 -4.80
C ALA A 45 0.97 19.22 -5.03
N VAL A 46 1.16 17.95 -4.65
CA VAL A 46 0.10 16.94 -4.63
C VAL A 46 -0.51 16.90 -3.24
N HIS A 47 -1.80 17.17 -3.14
CA HIS A 47 -2.58 16.94 -1.93
C HIS A 47 -3.12 15.52 -1.95
N SER A 48 -2.98 14.81 -0.83
CA SER A 48 -3.52 13.46 -0.64
C SER A 48 -5.04 13.42 -0.64
N SER A 49 -5.59 12.28 -1.02
CA SER A 49 -7.01 11.97 -0.87
C SER A 49 -7.39 11.85 0.62
N ALA A 50 -8.68 12.03 0.91
CA ALA A 50 -9.22 11.76 2.25
C ALA A 50 -9.08 10.29 2.65
N ILE A 51 -9.26 9.37 1.68
CA ILE A 51 -8.98 7.93 1.83
C ILE A 51 -7.60 7.68 1.22
N ALA A 52 -6.60 7.39 2.05
CA ALA A 52 -5.21 7.29 1.63
C ALA A 52 -4.99 6.18 0.59
N GLU A 53 -5.75 5.08 0.68
CA GLU A 53 -5.71 3.92 -0.22
C GLU A 53 -6.05 4.27 -1.68
N ARG A 54 -6.68 5.44 -1.92
CA ARG A 54 -6.91 5.97 -3.27
C ARG A 54 -5.64 6.55 -3.90
N ASP A 55 -4.67 6.95 -3.09
CA ASP A 55 -3.46 7.59 -3.59
C ASP A 55 -2.54 6.53 -4.22
N LEU A 56 -2.12 6.78 -5.46
CA LEU A 56 -1.21 5.88 -6.18
C LEU A 56 0.10 5.66 -5.41
N SER A 57 0.58 6.67 -4.68
CA SER A 57 1.78 6.57 -3.84
C SER A 57 1.65 5.50 -2.75
N VAL A 58 0.47 5.36 -2.14
CA VAL A 58 0.20 4.33 -1.13
C VAL A 58 0.23 2.95 -1.76
N GLN A 59 -0.46 2.78 -2.90
CA GLN A 59 -0.48 1.49 -3.59
C GLN A 59 0.92 1.08 -4.09
N LEU A 60 1.67 2.00 -4.70
CA LEU A 60 3.03 1.72 -5.16
C LEU A 60 3.96 1.36 -4.00
N SER A 61 3.80 2.01 -2.84
CA SER A 61 4.60 1.70 -1.66
C SER A 61 4.33 0.28 -1.13
N GLY A 62 3.07 -0.16 -1.14
CA GLY A 62 2.70 -1.54 -0.81
C GLY A 62 3.31 -2.56 -1.78
N TRP A 63 3.25 -2.29 -3.08
CA TRP A 63 3.89 -3.14 -4.10
C TRP A 63 5.41 -3.22 -3.94
N MET A 64 6.07 -2.07 -3.76
CA MET A 64 7.52 -2.03 -3.54
C MET A 64 7.93 -2.80 -2.29
N LEU A 65 7.12 -2.79 -1.24
CA LEU A 65 7.37 -3.59 -0.05
C LEU A 65 7.33 -5.10 -0.36
N MET A 66 6.39 -5.56 -1.20
CA MET A 66 6.31 -6.97 -1.59
C MET A 66 7.54 -7.39 -2.40
N GLU A 67 7.96 -6.57 -3.38
CA GLU A 67 9.16 -6.83 -4.18
C GLU A 67 10.44 -6.84 -3.33
N ALA A 68 10.53 -5.92 -2.36
CA ALA A 68 11.64 -5.87 -1.43
C ALA A 68 11.67 -7.10 -0.51
N ALA A 69 10.51 -7.57 -0.04
CA ALA A 69 10.40 -8.77 0.77
C ALA A 69 10.75 -10.04 -0.02
N HIS A 70 10.31 -10.15 -1.28
CA HIS A 70 10.69 -11.23 -2.18
C HIS A 70 12.21 -11.28 -2.37
N SER A 71 12.83 -10.14 -2.67
CA SER A 71 14.27 -10.02 -2.83
C SER A 71 15.03 -10.41 -1.55
N ALA A 72 14.55 -9.95 -0.38
CA ALA A 72 15.15 -10.29 0.91
C ALA A 72 15.05 -11.79 1.23
N ALA A 73 13.90 -12.42 0.97
CA ALA A 73 13.72 -13.86 1.18
C ALA A 73 14.66 -14.69 0.30
N ALA A 74 14.83 -14.29 -0.97
CA ALA A 74 15.75 -14.96 -1.89
C ALA A 74 17.19 -14.91 -1.37
N VAL A 75 17.66 -13.74 -0.89
CA VAL A 75 18.99 -13.62 -0.29
C VAL A 75 19.14 -14.47 0.97
N SER A 76 18.13 -14.49 1.84
CA SER A 76 18.16 -15.33 3.05
C SER A 76 18.22 -16.83 2.76
N SER A 77 17.73 -17.29 1.61
CA SER A 77 17.78 -18.71 1.22
C SER A 77 19.15 -19.17 0.70
N LEU A 78 20.08 -18.25 0.47
CA LEU A 78 21.42 -18.52 -0.08
C LEU A 78 22.53 -18.56 0.99
N GLY A 79 22.20 -18.29 2.26
CA GLY A 79 23.12 -18.34 3.41
C GLY A 79 22.78 -19.47 4.35
#